data_AF-A0A426YNY0-F1
#
_entry.id   AF-A0A426YNY0-F1
#
_cell.length_a   1.000
_cell.length_b   1.000
_cell.length_c   1.000
_cell.angle_alpha   90.00
_cell.angle_beta   90.00
_cell.angle_gamma   90.00
#
_symmetry.space_group_name_H-M   'P 1'
#
loop_
_entity.id
_entity.type
_entity.pdbx_description
1 polymer ?
#
loop_
_entity_poly.entity_id
_entity_poly.type
_entity_poly.pdbx_seq_one_letter_code
_entity_poly.pdbx_strand_id
1 'polypeptide(L)'
;MAILGLYRTKAKEEIAEEIARLRIGTSALVDAKKSAKGVAQPLLDVVNKLETNMNHNLEKSVKENDRIYLMRIPAASSLAALPAASLVKPTPLGEVLDASKEKFFSNLVPDSSTKALSKYTDMVDNIIRTQLEKLQQGSEITRVKLKEMDLPDSILVLEDNLSLPLDLMEDVEAVQISGGPSGLETEIQQLRDLRRVNQELLVQTEELLQKEANADAQFRNQFGTRWTRPQSSTLTKNLQDRLNRFAANLKQAADSDSRIDREVRGNGELMAILDSRPV
;
A
#
# COMPACT_ATOMS: atom_id res chain seq x y z
N MET A 1 -22.09 -83.43 -13.18
CA MET A 1 -23.03 -82.89 -14.21
C MET A 1 -23.54 -81.49 -13.88
N ALA A 2 -23.92 -81.15 -12.63
CA ALA A 2 -24.45 -79.82 -12.29
C ALA A 2 -23.46 -78.64 -12.46
N ILE A 3 -22.18 -78.84 -12.13
CA ILE A 3 -21.14 -77.78 -12.19
C ILE A 3 -20.81 -77.38 -13.65
N LEU A 4 -20.77 -78.36 -14.58
CA LEU A 4 -20.60 -78.11 -16.01
C LEU A 4 -21.84 -77.45 -16.64
N GLY A 5 -23.04 -77.74 -16.13
CA GLY A 5 -24.26 -77.06 -16.54
C GLY A 5 -24.26 -75.58 -16.15
N LEU A 6 -23.87 -75.28 -14.91
CA LEU A 6 -23.79 -73.91 -14.37
C LEU A 6 -22.71 -73.05 -15.02
N TYR A 7 -21.52 -73.61 -15.30
CA TYR A 7 -20.48 -72.90 -16.05
C TYR A 7 -20.92 -72.59 -17.48
N ARG A 8 -21.65 -73.54 -18.09
CA ARG A 8 -22.14 -73.38 -19.46
C ARG A 8 -23.32 -72.42 -19.55
N THR A 9 -24.18 -72.29 -18.52
CA THR A 9 -25.24 -71.27 -18.46
C THR A 9 -24.69 -69.88 -18.18
N LYS A 10 -23.67 -69.76 -17.33
CA LYS A 10 -23.04 -68.47 -17.02
C LYS A 10 -22.31 -67.89 -18.24
N ALA A 11 -21.51 -68.71 -18.92
CA ALA A 11 -20.87 -68.32 -20.19
C ALA A 11 -21.89 -68.04 -21.34
N LYS A 12 -23.09 -68.64 -21.27
CA LYS A 12 -24.20 -68.41 -22.22
C LYS A 12 -24.92 -67.08 -22.00
N GLU A 13 -25.16 -66.69 -20.76
CA GLU A 13 -25.78 -65.40 -20.44
C GLU A 13 -24.78 -64.25 -20.70
N GLU A 14 -23.50 -64.48 -20.42
CA GLU A 14 -22.42 -63.53 -20.66
C GLU A 14 -22.28 -63.16 -22.16
N ILE A 15 -22.44 -64.10 -23.10
CA ILE A 15 -22.28 -63.78 -24.54
C ILE A 15 -23.40 -62.88 -25.09
N ALA A 16 -24.63 -63.04 -24.60
CA ALA A 16 -25.76 -62.22 -25.03
C ALA A 16 -25.64 -60.78 -24.49
N GLU A 17 -25.22 -60.64 -23.22
CA GLU A 17 -24.89 -59.35 -22.64
C GLU A 17 -23.67 -58.69 -23.31
N GLU A 18 -22.64 -59.48 -23.64
CA GLU A 18 -21.44 -58.99 -24.34
C GLU A 18 -21.81 -58.36 -25.69
N ILE A 19 -22.62 -59.05 -26.50
CA ILE A 19 -23.08 -58.52 -27.80
C ILE A 19 -23.90 -57.25 -27.59
N ALA A 20 -24.79 -57.21 -26.60
CA ALA A 20 -25.60 -56.03 -26.30
C ALA A 20 -24.72 -54.82 -25.90
N ARG A 21 -23.73 -55.02 -25.02
CA ARG A 21 -22.78 -53.98 -24.58
C ARG A 21 -21.86 -53.53 -25.72
N LEU A 22 -21.38 -54.45 -26.56
CA LEU A 22 -20.57 -54.12 -27.74
C LEU A 22 -21.36 -53.27 -28.74
N ARG A 23 -22.63 -53.59 -29.01
CA ARG A 23 -23.49 -52.76 -29.87
C ARG A 23 -23.68 -51.35 -29.33
N ILE A 24 -23.92 -51.21 -28.03
CA ILE A 24 -24.04 -49.89 -27.37
C ILE A 24 -22.72 -49.12 -27.49
N GLY A 25 -21.60 -49.76 -27.20
CA GLY A 25 -20.29 -49.14 -27.30
C GLY A 25 -19.91 -48.71 -28.72
N THR A 26 -20.20 -49.52 -29.74
CA THR A 26 -19.98 -49.16 -31.14
C THR A 26 -20.87 -47.97 -31.55
N SER A 27 -22.14 -47.93 -31.14
CA SER A 27 -23.00 -46.76 -31.40
C SER A 27 -22.48 -45.48 -30.73
N ALA A 28 -22.00 -45.57 -29.49
CA ALA A 28 -21.43 -44.45 -28.77
C ALA A 28 -20.14 -43.92 -29.43
N LEU A 29 -19.30 -44.80 -29.98
CA LEU A 29 -18.12 -44.41 -30.75
C LEU A 29 -18.48 -43.67 -32.04
N VAL A 30 -19.49 -44.13 -32.77
CA VAL A 30 -19.97 -43.46 -33.99
C VAL A 30 -20.46 -42.05 -33.68
N ASP A 31 -21.21 -41.87 -32.59
CA ASP A 31 -21.69 -40.55 -32.18
C ASP A 31 -20.57 -39.63 -31.64
N ALA A 32 -19.59 -40.21 -30.95
CA ALA A 32 -18.37 -39.50 -30.55
C ALA A 32 -17.59 -38.97 -31.76
N LYS A 33 -17.45 -39.77 -32.82
CA LYS A 33 -16.77 -39.36 -34.07
C LYS A 33 -17.51 -38.24 -34.80
N LYS A 34 -18.85 -38.26 -34.85
CA LYS A 34 -19.65 -37.15 -35.42
C LYS A 34 -19.40 -35.82 -34.70
N SER A 35 -19.07 -35.89 -33.41
CA SER A 35 -18.85 -34.73 -32.55
C SER A 35 -17.37 -34.29 -32.45
N ALA A 36 -16.44 -34.99 -33.11
CA ALA A 36 -14.99 -34.81 -32.95
C ALA A 36 -14.38 -33.63 -33.74
N LYS A 37 -15.15 -32.55 -33.98
CA LYS A 37 -14.64 -31.37 -34.70
C LYS A 37 -13.51 -30.70 -33.91
N GLY A 38 -12.34 -30.52 -34.54
CA GLY A 38 -11.18 -29.86 -33.94
C GLY A 38 -10.31 -30.75 -33.04
N VAL A 39 -10.54 -32.07 -33.01
CA VAL A 39 -9.74 -33.02 -32.22
C VAL A 39 -8.42 -33.34 -32.94
N ALA A 40 -7.33 -33.47 -32.17
CA ALA A 40 -6.01 -33.79 -32.69
C ALA A 40 -5.98 -35.19 -33.35
N GLN A 41 -5.26 -35.30 -34.48
CA GLN A 41 -5.17 -36.54 -35.27
C GLN A 41 -4.76 -37.79 -34.47
N PRO A 42 -3.77 -37.74 -33.55
CA PRO A 42 -3.40 -38.92 -32.77
C PRO A 42 -4.54 -39.51 -31.92
N LEU A 43 -5.47 -38.67 -31.46
CA LEU A 43 -6.63 -39.13 -30.69
C LEU A 43 -7.66 -39.80 -31.60
N LEU A 44 -7.84 -39.27 -32.82
CA LEU A 44 -8.70 -39.89 -33.82
C LEU A 44 -8.18 -41.28 -34.23
N ASP A 45 -6.87 -41.44 -34.38
CA ASP A 45 -6.25 -42.73 -34.67
C ASP A 45 -6.51 -43.77 -33.57
N VAL A 46 -6.45 -43.37 -32.29
CA VAL A 46 -6.76 -44.25 -31.16
C VAL A 46 -8.24 -44.65 -31.16
N VAL A 47 -9.15 -43.71 -31.43
CA VAL A 47 -10.59 -44.00 -31.53
C VAL A 47 -10.89 -44.93 -32.70
N ASN A 48 -10.22 -44.76 -33.85
CA ASN A 48 -10.35 -45.65 -35.01
C ASN A 48 -9.87 -47.07 -34.68
N LYS A 49 -8.72 -47.22 -33.99
CA LYS A 49 -8.22 -48.53 -33.53
C LYS A 49 -9.18 -49.21 -32.55
N LEU A 50 -9.79 -48.43 -31.64
CA LEU A 50 -10.78 -48.96 -30.71
C LEU A 50 -12.03 -49.46 -31.44
N GLU A 51 -12.53 -48.71 -32.43
CA GLU A 51 -13.66 -49.11 -33.26
C GLU A 51 -13.37 -50.40 -34.04
N THR A 52 -12.20 -50.53 -34.66
CA THR A 52 -11.83 -51.77 -35.37
C THR A 52 -11.80 -52.98 -34.44
N ASN A 53 -11.28 -52.81 -33.22
CA ASN A 53 -11.23 -53.88 -32.24
C ASN A 53 -12.63 -54.26 -31.72
N MET A 54 -13.49 -53.27 -31.47
CA MET A 54 -14.86 -53.51 -31.01
C MET A 54 -15.72 -54.18 -32.08
N ASN A 55 -15.58 -53.78 -33.35
CA ASN A 55 -16.28 -54.43 -34.46
C ASN A 55 -15.80 -55.87 -34.67
N HIS A 56 -14.50 -56.12 -34.58
CA HIS A 56 -13.95 -57.47 -34.65
C HIS A 56 -14.50 -58.38 -33.54
N ASN A 57 -14.52 -57.89 -32.29
CA ASN A 57 -15.09 -58.63 -31.16
C ASN A 57 -16.59 -58.85 -31.33
N LEU A 58 -17.32 -57.85 -31.82
CA LEU A 58 -18.76 -57.97 -32.08
C LEU A 58 -19.06 -59.04 -33.14
N GLU A 59 -18.34 -59.04 -34.26
CA GLU A 59 -18.48 -60.06 -35.31
C GLU A 59 -18.18 -61.46 -34.79
N LYS A 60 -17.12 -61.60 -33.99
CA LYS A 60 -16.75 -62.87 -33.35
C LYS A 60 -17.86 -63.37 -32.43
N SER A 61 -18.33 -62.54 -31.50
CA SER A 61 -19.33 -62.93 -30.49
C SER A 61 -20.71 -63.17 -31.11
N VAL A 62 -21.09 -62.42 -32.16
CA VAL A 62 -22.31 -62.68 -32.96
C VAL A 62 -22.21 -64.02 -33.67
N LYS A 63 -21.10 -64.30 -34.37
CA LYS A 63 -20.91 -65.57 -35.09
C LYS A 63 -20.91 -66.77 -34.15
N GLU A 64 -20.33 -66.62 -32.96
CA GLU A 64 -20.31 -67.66 -31.94
C GLU A 64 -21.70 -67.88 -31.33
N ASN A 65 -22.44 -66.80 -31.06
CA ASN A 65 -23.82 -66.88 -30.61
C ASN A 65 -24.72 -67.55 -31.66
N ASP A 66 -24.60 -67.19 -32.94
CA ASP A 66 -25.41 -67.75 -34.03
C ASP A 66 -25.10 -69.23 -34.30
N ARG A 67 -23.90 -69.72 -33.95
CA ARG A 67 -23.45 -71.10 -34.22
C ARG A 67 -23.57 -72.03 -33.01
N ILE A 68 -23.38 -71.52 -31.78
CA ILE A 68 -23.18 -72.35 -30.59
C ILE A 68 -24.25 -72.10 -29.52
N TYR A 69 -24.58 -70.84 -29.25
CA TYR A 69 -25.35 -70.48 -28.05
C TYR A 69 -26.82 -70.13 -28.32
N LEU A 70 -27.12 -69.55 -29.49
CA LEU A 70 -28.44 -69.17 -29.99
C LEU A 70 -29.26 -68.33 -28.99
N MET A 71 -28.59 -67.45 -28.25
CA MET A 71 -29.22 -66.63 -27.22
C MET A 71 -29.86 -65.38 -27.81
N ARG A 72 -31.01 -65.00 -27.27
CA ARG A 72 -31.67 -63.73 -27.60
C ARG A 72 -30.88 -62.58 -26.97
N ILE A 73 -30.48 -61.63 -27.78
CA ILE A 73 -29.78 -60.43 -27.32
C ILE A 73 -30.75 -59.58 -26.47
N PRO A 74 -30.41 -59.26 -25.20
CA PRO A 74 -31.24 -58.42 -24.34
C PRO A 74 -31.30 -56.96 -24.83
N ALA A 75 -32.34 -56.23 -24.41
CA ALA A 75 -32.45 -54.82 -24.71
C ALA A 75 -31.47 -54.00 -23.86
N ALA A 76 -31.02 -52.84 -24.37
CA ALA A 76 -30.07 -51.97 -23.66
C ALA A 76 -30.59 -51.52 -22.28
N SER A 77 -31.90 -51.34 -22.14
CA SER A 77 -32.55 -50.94 -20.88
C SER A 77 -32.62 -52.05 -19.83
N SER A 78 -32.42 -53.32 -20.22
CA SER A 78 -32.41 -54.46 -19.31
C SER A 78 -31.02 -54.82 -18.78
N LEU A 79 -29.96 -54.12 -19.23
CA LEU A 79 -28.59 -54.35 -18.77
C LEU A 79 -28.33 -53.65 -17.43
N ALA A 80 -27.64 -54.33 -16.53
CA ALA A 80 -27.22 -53.74 -15.26
C ALA A 80 -26.18 -52.62 -15.47
N ALA A 81 -26.28 -51.55 -14.69
CA ALA A 81 -25.35 -50.43 -14.72
C ALA A 81 -23.92 -50.87 -14.32
N LEU A 82 -22.92 -50.28 -14.98
CA LEU A 82 -21.51 -50.55 -14.66
C LEU A 82 -21.12 -49.86 -13.34
N PRO A 83 -20.39 -50.54 -12.44
CA PRO A 83 -19.88 -49.91 -11.22
C PRO A 83 -18.82 -48.86 -11.59
N ALA A 84 -18.97 -47.65 -11.06
CA ALA A 84 -17.99 -46.57 -11.22
C ALA A 84 -17.15 -46.41 -9.96
N ALA A 85 -15.84 -46.21 -10.12
CA ALA A 85 -14.92 -45.91 -9.03
C ALA A 85 -14.24 -44.55 -9.29
N SER A 86 -14.34 -43.61 -8.36
CA SER A 86 -13.66 -42.32 -8.47
C SER A 86 -12.18 -42.46 -8.07
N LEU A 87 -11.28 -42.30 -9.04
CA LEU A 87 -9.83 -42.34 -8.81
C LEU A 87 -9.22 -40.97 -8.48
N VAL A 88 -10.02 -39.90 -8.54
CA VAL A 88 -9.56 -38.53 -8.32
C VAL A 88 -10.39 -37.82 -7.26
N LYS A 89 -9.72 -36.94 -6.52
CA LYS A 89 -10.33 -35.99 -5.59
C LYS A 89 -9.93 -34.59 -6.03
N PRO A 90 -10.84 -33.61 -5.93
CA PRO A 90 -10.50 -32.21 -6.19
C PRO A 90 -9.47 -31.72 -5.17
N THR A 91 -8.34 -31.20 -5.65
CA THR A 91 -7.29 -30.63 -4.80
C THR A 91 -7.58 -29.14 -4.54
N PRO A 92 -7.56 -28.66 -3.30
CA PRO A 92 -7.73 -27.25 -2.99
C PRO A 92 -6.56 -26.42 -3.56
N LEU A 93 -6.88 -25.47 -4.42
CA LEU A 93 -5.90 -24.63 -5.13
C LEU A 93 -5.01 -23.80 -4.18
N GLY A 94 -5.49 -23.52 -2.96
CA GLY A 94 -4.77 -22.71 -1.98
C GLY A 94 -3.43 -23.31 -1.54
N GLU A 95 -3.31 -24.64 -1.53
CA GLU A 95 -2.06 -25.32 -1.14
C GLU A 95 -1.08 -25.47 -2.32
N VAL A 96 -1.60 -25.60 -3.53
CA VAL A 96 -0.79 -25.77 -4.76
C VAL A 96 -0.21 -24.45 -5.23
N LEU A 97 -0.93 -23.36 -5.01
CA LEU A 97 -0.53 -22.00 -5.39
C LEU A 97 0.08 -21.22 -4.21
N ASP A 98 0.43 -21.90 -3.11
CA ASP A 98 1.01 -21.25 -1.94
C ASP A 98 2.44 -20.77 -2.21
N ALA A 99 2.54 -19.60 -2.83
CA ALA A 99 3.78 -18.85 -3.05
C ALA A 99 4.32 -18.22 -1.76
N SER A 100 3.63 -18.38 -0.61
CA SER A 100 4.03 -17.79 0.67
C SER A 100 5.33 -18.36 1.25
N LYS A 101 5.87 -19.43 0.64
CA LYS A 101 7.18 -20.00 0.98
C LYS A 101 8.35 -19.08 0.62
N GLU A 102 8.20 -18.24 -0.42
CA GLU A 102 9.20 -17.23 -0.79
C GLU A 102 8.68 -15.84 -0.47
N LYS A 103 9.08 -15.31 0.70
CA LYS A 103 8.70 -13.96 1.13
C LYS A 103 9.72 -12.93 0.65
N PHE A 104 9.67 -12.57 -0.63
CA PHE A 104 10.53 -11.51 -1.19
C PHE A 104 10.36 -10.15 -0.49
N PHE A 105 9.16 -9.89 0.06
CA PHE A 105 8.78 -8.62 0.69
C PHE A 105 8.44 -8.77 2.18
N SER A 106 9.08 -9.71 2.89
CA SER A 106 8.83 -9.92 4.33
C SER A 106 9.02 -8.66 5.18
N ASN A 107 9.89 -7.76 4.74
CA ASN A 107 10.21 -6.50 5.43
C ASN A 107 9.35 -5.33 4.94
N LEU A 108 8.52 -5.53 3.90
CA LEU A 108 7.65 -4.48 3.40
C LEU A 108 6.48 -4.32 4.35
N VAL A 109 6.45 -3.17 5.02
CA VAL A 109 5.35 -2.82 5.91
C VAL A 109 4.11 -2.56 5.06
N PRO A 110 2.95 -3.17 5.37
CA PRO A 110 1.71 -2.90 4.67
C PRO A 110 1.31 -1.42 4.76
N ASP A 111 0.77 -0.89 3.67
CA ASP A 111 0.29 0.50 3.60
C ASP A 111 -0.74 0.81 4.70
N SER A 112 -1.60 -0.15 5.04
CA SER A 112 -2.54 -0.03 6.17
C SER A 112 -1.85 0.26 7.50
N SER A 113 -0.74 -0.42 7.79
CA SER A 113 0.05 -0.21 9.00
C SER A 113 0.74 1.15 8.98
N THR A 114 1.29 1.57 7.84
CA THR A 114 1.92 2.91 7.73
C THR A 114 0.92 4.05 7.92
N LYS A 115 -0.28 3.93 7.34
CA LYS A 115 -1.38 4.89 7.52
C LYS A 115 -1.88 4.93 8.95
N ALA A 116 -2.00 3.77 9.60
CA ALA A 116 -2.39 3.70 11.00
C ALA A 116 -1.35 4.36 11.91
N LEU A 117 -0.05 4.12 11.65
CA LEU A 117 1.05 4.73 12.40
C LEU A 117 1.06 6.26 12.23
N SER A 118 0.92 6.77 11.00
CA SER A 118 0.85 8.22 10.75
C SER A 118 -0.30 8.87 11.53
N LYS A 119 -1.50 8.28 11.51
CA LYS A 119 -2.64 8.78 12.28
C LYS A 119 -2.38 8.76 13.79
N TYR A 120 -1.70 7.73 14.27
CA TYR A 120 -1.34 7.62 15.69
C TYR A 120 -0.36 8.72 16.08
N THR A 121 0.69 8.96 15.28
CA THR A 121 1.64 10.06 15.51
C THR A 121 0.94 11.42 15.50
N ASP A 122 0.08 11.68 14.52
CA ASP A 122 -0.71 12.92 14.46
C ASP A 122 -1.59 13.10 15.72
N MET A 123 -2.20 12.01 16.22
CA MET A 123 -3.02 12.05 17.43
C MET A 123 -2.17 12.34 18.68
N VAL A 124 -1.00 11.72 18.80
CA VAL A 124 -0.07 11.97 19.91
C VAL A 124 0.42 13.41 19.88
N ASP A 125 0.84 13.93 18.73
CA ASP A 125 1.31 15.30 18.57
C ASP A 125 0.20 16.31 18.93
N ASN A 126 -1.03 16.05 18.49
CA ASN A 126 -2.18 16.87 18.87
C ASN A 126 -2.45 16.86 20.38
N ILE A 127 -2.34 15.70 21.04
CA ILE A 127 -2.49 15.60 22.49
C ILE A 127 -1.39 16.40 23.18
N ILE A 128 -0.12 16.18 22.82
CA ILE A 128 1.03 16.88 23.40
C ILE A 128 0.86 18.39 23.26
N ARG A 129 0.56 18.86 22.05
CA ARG A 129 0.33 20.28 21.77
C ARG A 129 -0.81 20.84 22.61
N THR A 130 -1.95 20.15 22.68
CA THR A 130 -3.10 20.59 23.47
C THR A 130 -2.77 20.68 24.96
N GLN A 131 -2.01 19.72 25.51
CA GLN A 131 -1.62 19.75 26.91
C GLN A 131 -0.59 20.86 27.18
N LEU A 132 0.35 21.09 26.26
CA LEU A 132 1.31 22.18 26.37
C LEU A 132 0.63 23.54 26.34
N GLU A 133 -0.32 23.75 25.41
CA GLU A 133 -1.12 24.98 25.34
C GLU A 133 -1.91 25.20 26.63
N LYS A 134 -2.53 24.15 27.21
CA LYS A 134 -3.24 24.24 28.50
C LYS A 134 -2.29 24.58 29.66
N LEU A 135 -1.11 23.98 29.69
CA LEU A 135 -0.10 24.25 30.71
C LEU A 135 0.39 25.69 30.62
N GLN A 136 0.70 26.17 29.41
CA GLN A 136 1.11 27.56 29.16
C GLN A 136 0.02 28.55 29.59
N GLN A 137 -1.24 28.30 29.22
CA GLN A 137 -2.38 29.13 29.65
C GLN A 137 -2.54 29.13 31.17
N GLY A 138 -2.46 27.96 31.81
CA GLY A 138 -2.57 27.86 33.27
C GLY A 138 -1.43 28.56 34.00
N SER A 139 -0.20 28.44 33.49
CA SER A 139 0.98 29.15 34.01
C SER A 139 0.82 30.66 33.87
N GLU A 140 0.39 31.15 32.70
CA GLU A 140 0.19 32.59 32.48
C GLU A 140 -0.93 33.16 33.35
N ILE A 141 -2.06 32.46 33.49
CA ILE A 141 -3.15 32.86 34.41
C ILE A 141 -2.64 32.92 35.86
N THR A 142 -1.82 31.95 36.27
CA THR A 142 -1.26 31.92 37.62
C THR A 142 -0.29 33.09 37.81
N ARG A 143 0.58 33.35 36.83
CA ARG A 143 1.53 34.48 36.85
C ARG A 143 0.80 35.82 36.93
N VAL A 144 -0.27 36.01 36.16
CA VAL A 144 -1.11 37.22 36.21
C VAL A 144 -1.76 37.38 37.58
N LYS A 145 -2.36 36.31 38.14
CA LYS A 145 -2.97 36.37 39.47
C LYS A 145 -1.97 36.64 40.60
N LEU A 146 -0.79 36.01 40.55
CA LEU A 146 0.28 36.28 41.52
C LEU A 146 0.71 37.74 41.46
N LYS A 147 0.85 38.29 40.24
CA LYS A 147 1.15 39.71 40.04
C LYS A 147 0.04 40.63 40.54
N GLU A 148 -1.24 40.30 40.34
CA GLU A 148 -2.38 41.06 40.90
C GLU A 148 -2.40 41.08 42.43
N MET A 149 -1.81 40.06 43.07
CA MET A 149 -1.68 39.95 44.52
C MET A 149 -0.37 40.53 45.05
N ASP A 150 0.44 41.18 44.19
CA ASP A 150 1.80 41.63 44.51
C ASP A 150 2.65 40.54 45.19
N LEU A 151 2.49 39.28 44.78
CA LEU A 151 3.28 38.14 45.27
C LEU A 151 4.33 37.77 44.22
N PRO A 152 5.58 37.46 44.63
CA PRO A 152 6.05 37.29 46.00
C PRO A 152 6.49 38.59 46.72
N ASP A 153 6.48 39.74 46.04
CA ASP A 153 7.04 41.01 46.52
C ASP A 153 6.51 41.44 47.90
N SER A 154 5.22 41.24 48.16
CA SER A 154 4.56 41.54 49.44
C SER A 154 5.07 40.70 50.62
N ILE A 155 5.60 39.50 50.39
CA ILE A 155 6.22 38.66 51.42
C ILE A 155 7.68 39.08 51.63
N LEU A 156 8.40 39.37 50.54
CA LEU A 156 9.82 39.72 50.58
C LEU A 156 10.10 41.10 51.17
N VAL A 157 9.18 42.07 51.02
CA VAL A 157 9.29 43.41 51.65
C VAL A 157 9.24 43.37 53.18
N LEU A 158 8.70 42.30 53.78
CA LEU A 158 8.72 42.09 55.25
C LEU A 158 10.06 41.53 55.74
N GLU A 159 10.85 40.90 54.86
CA GLU A 159 12.19 40.40 55.15
C GLU A 159 13.21 41.48 54.79
N ASP A 160 13.30 42.50 55.64
CA ASP A 160 14.18 43.67 55.52
C ASP A 160 15.66 43.27 55.33
N ASN A 161 16.08 43.13 54.07
CA ASN A 161 17.47 43.13 53.63
C ASN A 161 17.55 43.88 52.30
N LEU A 162 18.37 44.94 52.27
CA LEU A 162 18.67 45.82 51.14
C LEU A 162 19.35 45.14 49.93
N SER A 163 19.24 43.82 49.80
CA SER A 163 19.76 43.03 48.68
C SER A 163 18.67 42.76 47.66
N LEU A 164 19.03 42.73 46.38
CA LEU A 164 18.16 42.27 45.30
C LEU A 164 17.52 40.91 45.70
N PRO A 165 16.21 40.70 45.52
CA PRO A 165 15.57 39.42 45.83
C PRO A 165 16.31 38.24 45.18
N LEU A 166 16.48 37.14 45.92
CA LEU A 166 17.21 35.94 45.44
C LEU A 166 16.64 35.44 44.11
N ASP A 167 15.31 35.36 43.98
CA ASP A 167 14.64 34.94 42.74
C ASP A 167 15.00 35.85 41.55
N LEU A 168 15.12 37.17 41.76
CA LEU A 168 15.50 38.11 40.71
C LEU A 168 16.99 38.01 40.37
N MET A 169 17.85 37.72 41.35
CA MET A 169 19.26 37.43 41.10
C MET A 169 19.45 36.16 40.27
N GLU A 170 18.72 35.08 40.61
CA GLU A 170 18.75 33.83 39.85
C GLU A 170 18.24 34.03 38.41
N ASP A 171 17.16 34.80 38.21
CA ASP A 171 16.65 35.13 36.87
C ASP A 171 17.64 35.98 36.06
N VAL A 172 18.29 36.97 36.67
CA VAL A 172 19.32 37.80 36.03
C VAL A 172 20.55 36.96 35.67
N GLU A 173 21.00 36.09 36.57
CA GLU A 173 22.12 35.17 36.32
C GLU A 173 21.78 34.21 35.18
N ALA A 174 20.56 33.66 35.13
CA ALA A 174 20.12 32.79 34.05
C ALA A 174 20.14 33.50 32.68
N VAL A 175 19.73 34.77 32.62
CA VAL A 175 19.80 35.60 31.40
C VAL A 175 21.25 35.86 30.99
N GLN A 176 22.14 36.15 31.96
CA GLN A 176 23.56 36.38 31.70
C GLN A 176 24.28 35.11 31.21
N ILE A 177 23.98 33.95 31.81
CA ILE A 177 24.49 32.63 31.36
C ILE A 177 24.02 32.33 29.94
N SER A 178 22.79 32.72 29.60
CA SER A 178 22.22 32.55 28.25
C SER A 178 22.80 33.52 27.20
N GLY A 179 23.77 34.36 27.57
CA GLY A 179 24.47 35.28 26.66
C GLY A 179 23.92 36.71 26.65
N GLY A 180 22.95 37.03 27.52
CA GLY A 180 22.42 38.38 27.68
C GLY A 180 21.77 38.97 26.41
N PRO A 181 21.55 40.30 26.37
CA PRO A 181 21.00 40.99 25.20
C PRO A 181 21.89 40.88 23.96
N SER A 182 23.21 40.75 24.12
CA SER A 182 24.15 40.54 23.02
C SER A 182 23.97 39.16 22.34
N GLY A 183 23.68 38.13 23.13
CA GLY A 183 23.34 36.79 22.63
C GLY A 183 22.07 36.82 21.77
N LEU A 184 21.03 37.53 22.24
CA LEU A 184 19.79 37.71 21.48
C LEU A 184 20.01 38.44 20.15
N GLU A 185 20.82 39.50 20.11
CA GLU A 185 21.16 40.20 18.87
C GLU A 185 21.92 39.28 17.89
N THR A 186 22.79 38.41 18.42
CA THR A 186 23.51 37.41 17.61
C THR A 186 22.55 36.41 16.98
N GLU A 187 21.57 35.91 17.73
CA GLU A 187 20.54 34.99 17.23
C GLU A 187 19.62 35.66 16.19
N ILE A 188 19.24 36.93 16.40
CA ILE A 188 18.48 37.72 15.41
C ILE A 188 19.29 37.87 14.12
N GLN A 189 20.60 38.09 14.22
CA GLN A 189 21.46 38.19 13.05
C GLN A 189 21.54 36.84 12.31
N GLN A 190 21.66 35.71 13.02
CA GLN A 190 21.60 34.38 12.42
C GLN A 190 20.27 34.12 11.70
N LEU A 191 19.14 34.54 12.27
CA LEU A 191 17.83 34.43 11.62
C LEU A 191 17.78 35.19 10.30
N ARG A 192 18.36 36.41 10.25
CA ARG A 192 18.45 37.20 9.01
C ARG A 192 19.28 36.50 7.94
N ASP A 193 20.39 35.88 8.33
CA ASP A 193 21.25 35.13 7.40
C ASP A 193 20.56 33.88 6.86
N LEU A 194 19.89 33.10 7.73
CA LEU A 194 19.10 31.94 7.32
C LEU A 194 17.97 32.32 6.36
N ARG A 195 17.26 33.43 6.64
CA ARG A 195 16.24 33.97 5.75
C ARG A 195 16.82 34.33 4.39
N ARG A 196 17.98 35.00 4.35
CA ARG A 196 18.65 35.37 3.10
C ARG A 196 18.98 34.13 2.26
N VAL A 197 19.57 33.11 2.87
CA VAL A 197 19.91 31.85 2.18
C VAL A 197 18.66 31.18 1.62
N ASN A 198 17.59 31.09 2.40
CA ASN A 198 16.33 30.49 1.93
C ASN A 198 15.71 31.27 0.77
N GLN A 199 15.78 32.61 0.81
CA GLN A 199 15.30 33.45 -0.27
C GLN A 199 16.14 33.27 -1.54
N GLU A 200 17.46 33.20 -1.42
CA GLU A 200 18.37 32.96 -2.55
C GLU A 200 18.08 31.61 -3.21
N LEU A 201 17.89 30.54 -2.43
CA LEU A 201 17.53 29.22 -2.95
C LEU A 201 16.18 29.22 -3.67
N LEU A 202 15.19 29.97 -3.15
CA LEU A 202 13.88 30.09 -3.79
C LEU A 202 13.98 30.78 -5.14
N VAL A 203 14.68 31.92 -5.20
CA VAL A 203 14.89 32.68 -6.44
C VAL A 203 15.65 31.84 -7.47
N GLN A 204 16.73 31.16 -7.08
CA GLN A 204 17.48 30.28 -7.97
C GLN A 204 16.59 29.16 -8.54
N THR A 205 15.72 28.57 -7.71
CA THR A 205 14.80 27.52 -8.16
C THR A 205 13.76 28.07 -9.13
N GLU A 206 13.25 29.26 -8.87
CA GLU A 206 12.31 29.96 -9.76
C GLU A 206 12.95 30.28 -11.12
N GLU A 207 14.17 30.81 -11.11
CA GLU A 207 14.94 31.11 -12.31
C GLU A 207 15.20 29.86 -13.18
N LEU A 208 15.52 28.72 -12.55
CA LEU A 208 15.71 27.45 -13.27
C LEU A 208 14.42 26.98 -13.95
N LEU A 209 13.28 27.08 -13.25
CA LEU A 209 11.97 26.74 -13.84
C LEU A 209 11.60 27.70 -14.97
N GLN A 210 11.83 29.00 -14.80
CA GLN A 210 11.54 29.99 -15.83
C GLN A 210 12.44 29.82 -17.06
N LYS A 211 13.72 29.50 -16.87
CA LYS A 211 14.67 29.24 -17.94
C LYS A 211 14.24 28.03 -18.79
N GLU A 212 13.81 26.96 -18.14
CA GLU A 212 13.32 25.75 -18.82
C GLU A 212 12.01 26.04 -19.58
N ALA A 213 11.06 26.74 -18.96
CA ALA A 213 9.80 27.13 -19.59
C ALA A 213 10.02 28.04 -20.81
N ASN A 214 10.94 29.01 -20.70
CA ASN A 214 11.31 29.90 -21.79
C ASN A 214 11.97 29.11 -22.95
N ALA A 215 12.84 28.15 -22.64
CA ALA A 215 13.46 27.30 -23.66
C ALA A 215 12.44 26.42 -24.39
N ASP A 216 11.49 25.80 -23.66
CA ASP A 216 10.40 25.02 -24.28
C ASP A 216 9.51 25.90 -25.18
N ALA A 217 9.16 27.11 -24.73
CA ALA A 217 8.40 28.06 -25.54
C ALA A 217 9.15 28.45 -26.82
N GLN A 218 10.45 28.72 -26.73
CA GLN A 218 11.30 29.03 -27.88
C GLN A 218 11.35 27.85 -28.86
N PHE A 219 11.56 26.63 -28.38
CA PHE A 219 11.63 25.45 -29.24
C PHE A 219 10.30 25.09 -29.87
N ARG A 220 9.17 25.26 -29.17
CA ARG A 220 7.84 25.13 -29.77
C ARG A 220 7.61 26.14 -30.88
N ASN A 221 8.01 27.39 -30.69
CA ASN A 221 7.89 28.43 -31.70
C ASN A 221 8.76 28.15 -32.93
N GLN A 222 9.97 27.60 -32.74
CA GLN A 222 10.90 27.29 -33.84
C GLN A 222 10.54 26.01 -34.59
N PHE A 223 10.17 24.95 -33.88
CA PHE A 223 10.05 23.60 -34.44
C PHE A 223 8.59 23.13 -34.63
N GLY A 224 7.61 23.87 -34.10
CA GLY A 224 6.18 23.63 -34.31
C GLY A 224 5.79 22.16 -34.11
N THR A 225 5.31 21.53 -35.19
CA THR A 225 4.83 20.14 -35.19
C THR A 225 5.92 19.08 -34.98
N ARG A 226 7.21 19.43 -35.12
CA ARG A 226 8.32 18.50 -34.80
C ARG A 226 8.61 18.41 -33.30
N TRP A 227 8.07 19.33 -32.50
CA TRP A 227 8.25 19.36 -31.06
C TRP A 227 7.07 18.70 -30.32
N THR A 228 7.13 17.38 -30.18
CA THR A 228 6.03 16.55 -29.64
C THR A 228 6.08 16.35 -28.13
N ARG A 229 7.02 16.99 -27.42
CA ARG A 229 7.16 16.84 -25.97
C ARG A 229 5.96 17.47 -25.23
N PRO A 230 5.54 16.94 -24.08
CA PRO A 230 4.56 17.60 -23.21
C PRO A 230 5.01 19.01 -22.83
N GLN A 231 4.07 19.93 -22.63
CA GLN A 231 4.38 21.32 -22.31
C GLN A 231 5.08 21.41 -20.95
N SER A 232 6.17 22.16 -20.90
CA SER A 232 6.95 22.31 -19.68
C SER A 232 6.14 22.83 -18.50
N SER A 233 5.20 23.76 -18.72
CA SER A 233 4.27 24.25 -17.69
C SER A 233 3.39 23.14 -17.11
N THR A 234 3.05 22.11 -17.89
CA THR A 234 2.25 20.98 -17.38
C THR A 234 3.08 20.02 -16.54
N LEU A 235 4.34 19.78 -16.91
CA LEU A 235 5.26 18.91 -16.16
C LEU A 235 5.75 19.57 -14.86
N THR A 236 5.99 20.88 -14.89
CA THR A 236 6.53 21.63 -13.75
C THR A 236 5.46 22.19 -12.82
N LYS A 237 4.16 22.00 -13.12
CA LYS A 237 3.05 22.55 -12.33
C LYS A 237 3.16 22.23 -10.84
N ASN A 238 3.43 20.97 -10.47
CA ASN A 238 3.58 20.58 -9.07
C ASN A 238 4.76 21.29 -8.38
N LEU A 239 5.85 21.52 -9.10
CA LEU A 239 7.02 22.24 -8.59
C LEU A 239 6.70 23.72 -8.38
N GLN A 240 5.98 24.35 -9.33
CA GLN A 240 5.51 25.73 -9.20
C GLN A 240 4.56 25.89 -8.01
N ASP A 241 3.61 24.95 -7.82
CA ASP A 241 2.70 24.96 -6.67
C ASP A 241 3.47 24.87 -5.34
N ARG A 242 4.52 24.02 -5.27
CA ARG A 242 5.41 23.93 -4.10
C ARG A 242 6.22 25.21 -3.88
N LEU A 243 6.75 25.80 -4.95
CA LEU A 243 7.51 27.05 -4.90
C LEU A 243 6.65 28.18 -4.34
N ASN A 244 5.42 28.31 -4.82
CA ASN A 244 4.45 29.30 -4.33
C ASN A 244 4.14 29.12 -2.83
N ARG A 245 4.03 27.86 -2.36
CA ARG A 245 3.85 27.58 -0.91
C ARG A 245 5.07 28.00 -0.10
N PHE A 246 6.28 27.71 -0.56
CA PHE A 246 7.49 28.14 0.13
C PHE A 246 7.62 29.67 0.15
N ALA A 247 7.26 30.34 -0.94
CA ALA A 247 7.25 31.80 -1.00
C ALA A 247 6.24 32.41 0.01
N ALA A 248 5.05 31.81 0.13
CA ALA A 248 4.07 32.22 1.13
C ALA A 248 4.57 32.00 2.57
N ASN A 249 5.21 30.86 2.84
CA ASN A 249 5.79 30.57 4.16
C ASN A 249 6.92 31.56 4.51
N LEU A 250 7.80 31.89 3.56
CA LEU A 250 8.85 32.89 3.77
C LEU A 250 8.28 34.28 4.04
N LYS A 251 7.17 34.64 3.39
CA LYS A 251 6.48 35.90 3.67
C LYS A 251 5.90 35.92 5.10
N GLN A 252 5.24 34.85 5.52
CA GLN A 252 4.71 34.73 6.88
C GLN A 252 5.83 34.75 7.94
N ALA A 253 6.94 34.07 7.67
CA ALA A 253 8.12 34.11 8.52
C ALA A 253 8.68 35.55 8.62
N ALA A 254 8.80 36.26 7.50
CA ALA A 254 9.24 37.65 7.49
C ALA A 254 8.34 38.59 8.31
N ASP A 255 7.02 38.40 8.26
CA ASP A 255 6.08 39.17 9.08
C ASP A 255 6.29 38.89 10.57
N SER A 256 6.55 37.62 10.92
CA SER A 256 6.82 37.18 12.31
C SER A 256 8.16 37.72 12.82
N ASP A 257 9.22 37.65 12.01
CA ASP A 257 10.53 38.23 12.31
C ASP A 257 10.41 39.73 12.55
N SER A 258 9.64 40.45 11.71
CA SER A 258 9.44 41.90 11.86
C SER A 258 8.73 42.28 13.16
N ARG A 259 7.85 41.39 13.66
CA ARG A 259 7.17 41.58 14.94
C ARG A 259 8.14 41.36 16.10
N ILE A 260 8.91 40.27 16.07
CA ILE A 260 9.93 39.98 17.09
C ILE A 260 10.94 41.13 17.14
N ASP A 261 11.45 41.56 16.00
CA ASP A 261 12.43 42.65 15.87
C ASP A 261 11.89 43.99 16.41
N ARG A 262 10.57 44.23 16.31
CA ARG A 262 9.91 45.40 16.94
C ARG A 262 9.78 45.23 18.47
N GLU A 263 9.37 44.06 18.93
CA GLU A 263 9.21 43.78 20.37
C GLU A 263 10.57 43.80 21.10
N VAL A 264 11.63 43.27 20.48
CA VAL A 264 13.00 43.31 21.02
C VAL A 264 13.52 44.74 21.09
N ARG A 265 13.39 45.52 20.01
CA ARG A 265 13.79 46.94 20.03
C ARG A 265 13.02 47.77 21.04
N GLY A 266 11.71 47.51 21.20
CA GLY A 266 10.88 48.20 22.18
C GLY A 266 11.29 47.94 23.63
N ASN A 267 11.90 46.78 23.91
CA ASN A 267 12.37 46.40 25.24
C ASN A 267 13.89 46.52 25.41
N GLY A 268 14.62 47.00 24.40
CA GLY A 268 16.09 47.01 24.40
C GLY A 268 16.71 47.79 25.55
N GLU A 269 16.12 48.94 25.92
CA GLU A 269 16.60 49.75 27.06
C GLU A 269 16.42 49.01 28.40
N LEU A 270 15.35 48.25 28.56
CA LEU A 270 15.10 47.44 29.76
C LEU A 270 16.01 46.21 29.81
N MET A 271 16.25 45.57 28.66
CA MET A 271 17.15 44.42 28.57
C MET A 271 18.62 44.81 28.83
N ALA A 272 19.02 46.03 28.46
CA ALA A 272 20.37 46.53 28.73
C ALA A 272 20.69 46.67 30.23
N ILE A 273 19.66 46.87 31.07
CA ILE A 273 19.81 46.94 32.53
C ILE A 273 20.24 45.58 33.10
N LEU A 274 19.79 44.47 32.49
CA LEU A 274 20.09 43.10 32.94
C LEU A 274 21.55 42.68 32.64
N ASP A 275 22.23 43.40 31.75
CA ASP A 275 23.65 43.18 31.43
C ASP A 275 24.58 43.85 32.44
N SER A 276 24.06 44.77 33.26
CA SER A 276 24.83 45.40 34.33
C SER A 276 24.94 44.45 35.52
N ARG A 277 26.17 44.06 35.88
CA ARG A 277 26.41 43.30 37.11
C ARG A 277 26.14 44.21 38.31
N PRO A 278 25.28 43.82 39.27
CA PRO A 278 25.35 44.45 40.59
C PRO A 278 26.71 44.12 41.19
N VAL A 279 27.45 45.16 41.59
CA VAL A 279 28.68 45.05 42.40
C VAL A 279 28.32 44.61 43.81
#